data_AF-L0IUA5-F1
#
_entry.id   AF-L0IUA5-F1
#
_cell.length_a   1.000
_cell.length_b   1.000
_cell.length_c   1.000
_cell.angle_alpha   90.00
_cell.angle_beta   90.00
_cell.angle_gamma   90.00
#
_symmetry.space_group_name_H-M   'P 1'
#
loop_
_entity.id
_entity.type
_entity.pdbx_description
1 polymer ?
#
loop_
_entity_poly.entity_id
_entity_poly.type
_entity_poly.pdbx_seq_one_letter_code
_entity_poly.pdbx_strand_id
1 'polypeptide(L)'
;MVRQARSEVTRRKIITSAVELFNEIGYPATGLGDIIERAEMTKGALYYHFDSKESLATAIIEEGSARLAEAFRSISGSSAPALEGIIHGIFVVADLMMTDQIARSGTQLLRAFGEFNDVAARTYDGWTAEMTERTRQAMDEGDVRGELDARAVGETIVGSMLGTELLASATTAGADVLQRVARAWQVLLPAIVSQESRAYFEEFLARESMRHSPAPLAE
;
A
#
# COMPACT_ATOMS: atom_id res chain seq x y z
N MET A 1 -31.73 -2.67 4.60
CA MET A 1 -30.86 -1.69 3.90
C MET A 1 -30.49 -0.50 4.79
N VAL A 2 -31.44 0.32 5.30
CA VAL A 2 -31.11 1.53 6.11
C VAL A 2 -30.30 1.24 7.40
N ARG A 3 -30.60 0.15 8.12
CA ARG A 3 -29.89 -0.24 9.35
C ARG A 3 -28.43 -0.64 9.09
N GLN A 4 -28.18 -1.33 7.97
CA GLN A 4 -26.85 -1.77 7.57
C GLN A 4 -25.98 -0.58 7.13
N ALA A 5 -26.53 0.32 6.31
CA ALA A 5 -25.83 1.54 5.90
C ALA A 5 -25.44 2.42 7.11
N ARG A 6 -26.33 2.56 8.11
CA ARG A 6 -26.00 3.27 9.36
C ARG A 6 -24.88 2.58 10.14
N SER A 7 -24.92 1.25 10.24
CA SER A 7 -23.90 0.44 10.90
C SER A 7 -22.52 0.60 10.23
N GLU A 8 -22.47 0.64 8.90
CA GLU A 8 -21.23 0.85 8.15
C GLU A 8 -20.66 2.26 8.31
N VAL A 9 -21.52 3.28 8.29
CA VAL A 9 -21.14 4.69 8.55
C VAL A 9 -20.54 4.81 9.95
N THR A 10 -21.18 4.21 10.96
CA THR A 10 -20.68 4.19 12.32
C THR A 10 -19.32 3.49 12.42
N ARG A 11 -19.18 2.29 11.83
CA ARG A 11 -17.91 1.57 11.82
C ARG A 11 -16.79 2.42 11.20
N ARG A 12 -17.08 3.12 10.08
CA ARG A 12 -16.12 4.01 9.41
C ARG A 12 -15.72 5.17 10.30
N LYS A 13 -16.67 5.81 11.00
CA LYS A 13 -16.37 6.93 11.92
C LYS A 13 -15.39 6.49 13.02
N ILE A 14 -15.60 5.32 13.61
CA ILE A 14 -14.70 4.76 14.64
C ILE A 14 -13.29 4.54 14.08
N ILE A 15 -13.20 3.94 12.89
CA ILE A 15 -11.91 3.68 12.21
C ILE A 15 -11.17 5.00 11.93
N THR A 16 -11.84 6.00 11.37
CA THR A 16 -11.25 7.31 11.09
C THR A 16 -10.72 7.96 12.38
N SER A 17 -11.55 8.04 13.43
CA SER A 17 -11.13 8.64 14.71
C SER A 17 -9.97 7.90 15.38
N ALA A 18 -9.93 6.57 15.26
CA ALA A 18 -8.82 5.78 15.77
C ALA A 18 -7.53 6.04 15.00
N VAL A 19 -7.60 6.12 13.68
CA VAL A 19 -6.45 6.45 12.81
C VAL A 19 -5.89 7.83 13.11
N GLU A 20 -6.75 8.83 13.31
CA GLU A 20 -6.33 10.18 13.72
C GLU A 20 -5.57 10.14 15.05
N LEU A 21 -6.11 9.47 16.07
CA LEU A 21 -5.46 9.34 17.37
C LEU A 21 -4.14 8.56 17.29
N PHE A 22 -4.09 7.48 16.51
CA PHE A 22 -2.85 6.71 16.30
C PHE A 22 -1.77 7.56 15.63
N ASN A 23 -2.13 8.45 14.71
CA ASN A 23 -1.20 9.39 14.08
C ASN A 23 -0.76 10.52 15.01
N GLU A 24 -1.60 10.95 15.95
CA GLU A 24 -1.30 12.04 16.90
C GLU A 24 -0.42 11.59 18.07
N ILE A 25 -0.77 10.48 18.73
CA ILE A 25 -0.15 10.05 20.00
C ILE A 25 0.43 8.63 19.95
N GLY A 26 0.32 7.94 18.81
CA GLY A 26 0.83 6.59 18.61
C GLY A 26 -0.11 5.50 19.09
N TYR A 27 -0.10 4.36 18.38
CA TYR A 27 -0.94 3.21 18.72
C TYR A 27 -0.84 2.82 20.20
N PRO A 28 0.33 2.63 20.86
CA PRO A 28 0.38 2.17 22.24
C PRO A 28 -0.33 3.09 23.25
N ALA A 29 -0.25 4.41 23.04
CA ALA A 29 -0.79 5.41 23.97
C ALA A 29 -2.30 5.61 23.84
N THR A 30 -2.91 5.27 22.71
CA THR A 30 -4.36 5.46 22.48
C THR A 30 -5.20 4.39 23.19
N GLY A 31 -6.11 4.79 24.07
CA GLY A 31 -7.11 3.92 24.68
C GLY A 31 -8.43 3.88 23.90
N LEU A 32 -9.25 2.85 24.13
CA LEU A 32 -10.62 2.80 23.58
C LEU A 32 -11.50 3.94 24.10
N GLY A 33 -11.20 4.47 25.31
CA GLY A 33 -11.88 5.65 25.86
C GLY A 33 -11.64 6.91 25.03
N ASP A 34 -10.39 7.16 24.64
CA ASP A 34 -10.01 8.31 23.81
C ASP A 34 -10.72 8.27 22.45
N ILE A 35 -10.85 7.06 21.88
CA ILE A 35 -11.55 6.84 20.60
C ILE A 35 -13.06 7.09 20.75
N ILE A 36 -13.67 6.67 21.86
CA ILE A 36 -15.09 6.94 22.16
C ILE A 36 -15.34 8.46 22.21
N GLU A 37 -14.46 9.18 22.90
CA GLU A 37 -14.53 10.64 23.01
C GLU A 37 -14.35 11.31 21.64
N ARG A 38 -13.29 10.96 20.91
CA ARG A 38 -12.98 11.52 19.57
C ARG A 38 -14.08 11.25 18.55
N ALA A 39 -14.63 10.04 18.56
CA ALA A 39 -15.70 9.67 17.64
C ALA A 39 -17.08 10.20 18.06
N GLU A 40 -17.18 10.86 19.23
CA GLU A 40 -18.44 11.33 19.83
C GLU A 40 -19.49 10.21 19.89
N MET A 41 -19.06 9.03 20.35
CA MET A 41 -19.88 7.82 20.37
C MET A 41 -20.16 7.35 21.78
N THR A 42 -21.11 6.45 21.94
CA THR A 42 -21.32 5.76 23.21
C THR A 42 -20.37 4.57 23.31
N LYS A 43 -20.02 4.18 24.55
CA LYS A 43 -19.29 2.93 24.82
C LYS A 43 -19.98 1.74 24.15
N GLY A 44 -21.30 1.60 24.32
CA GLY A 44 -22.05 0.51 23.70
C GLY A 44 -21.94 0.46 22.17
N ALA A 45 -21.85 1.62 21.50
CA ALA A 45 -21.71 1.67 20.06
C ALA A 45 -20.31 1.24 19.59
N LEU A 46 -19.23 1.63 20.28
CA LEU A 46 -17.88 1.16 19.94
C LEU A 46 -17.76 -0.35 20.13
N TYR A 47 -18.16 -0.85 21.31
CA TYR A 47 -18.06 -2.28 21.65
C TYR A 47 -19.01 -3.17 20.82
N TYR A 48 -20.03 -2.60 20.17
CA TYR A 48 -20.83 -3.33 19.18
C TYR A 48 -20.03 -3.65 17.90
N HIS A 49 -19.03 -2.84 17.56
CA HIS A 49 -18.22 -3.00 16.34
C HIS A 49 -16.84 -3.62 16.61
N PHE A 50 -16.25 -3.33 17.76
CA PHE A 50 -14.88 -3.71 18.10
C PHE A 50 -14.79 -4.13 19.56
N ASP A 51 -14.52 -5.42 19.79
CA ASP A 51 -14.41 -5.98 21.14
C ASP A 51 -13.10 -5.60 21.83
N SER A 52 -12.09 -5.20 21.06
CA SER A 52 -10.77 -4.78 21.57
C SER A 52 -10.07 -3.78 20.66
N LYS A 53 -9.01 -3.14 21.16
CA LYS A 53 -8.14 -2.24 20.39
C LYS A 53 -7.41 -2.99 19.27
N GLU A 54 -7.08 -4.26 19.47
CA GLU A 54 -6.48 -5.16 18.48
C GLU A 54 -7.48 -5.52 17.38
N SER A 55 -8.76 -5.73 17.71
CA SER A 55 -9.82 -5.94 16.70
C SER A 55 -10.01 -4.71 15.81
N LEU A 56 -9.90 -3.51 16.40
CA LEU A 56 -9.93 -2.25 15.67
C LEU A 56 -8.69 -2.06 14.81
N ALA A 57 -7.50 -2.38 15.32
CA ALA A 57 -6.26 -2.37 14.55
C ALA A 57 -6.34 -3.31 13.34
N THR A 58 -6.88 -4.51 13.54
CA THR A 58 -7.10 -5.51 12.48
C THR A 58 -8.03 -4.95 11.40
N ALA A 59 -9.13 -4.30 11.79
CA ALA A 59 -10.03 -3.65 10.83
C ALA A 59 -9.38 -2.49 10.05
N ILE A 60 -8.48 -1.74 10.68
CA ILE A 60 -7.69 -0.68 10.01
C ILE A 60 -6.71 -1.30 9.00
N ILE A 61 -6.07 -2.42 9.35
CA ILE A 61 -5.21 -3.17 8.42
C ILE A 61 -6.02 -3.62 7.20
N GLU A 62 -7.14 -4.31 7.42
CA GLU A 62 -8.01 -4.79 6.32
C GLU A 62 -8.46 -3.64 5.42
N GLU A 63 -8.89 -2.53 6.00
CA GLU A 63 -9.37 -1.38 5.25
C GLU A 63 -8.24 -0.68 4.48
N GLY A 64 -7.09 -0.47 5.12
CA GLY A 64 -5.92 0.11 4.46
C GLY A 64 -5.43 -0.75 3.31
N SER A 65 -5.26 -2.05 3.54
CA SER A 65 -4.82 -3.00 2.51
C SER A 65 -5.82 -3.14 1.37
N ALA A 66 -7.12 -3.07 1.64
CA ALA A 66 -8.15 -3.06 0.61
C ALA A 66 -8.06 -1.80 -0.28
N ARG A 67 -7.80 -0.62 0.31
CA ARG A 67 -7.60 0.62 -0.45
C ARG A 67 -6.38 0.53 -1.36
N LEU A 68 -5.26 0.00 -0.85
CA LEU A 68 -4.03 -0.19 -1.64
C LEU A 68 -4.25 -1.18 -2.79
N ALA A 69 -4.89 -2.31 -2.51
CA ALA A 69 -5.20 -3.32 -3.53
C ALA A 69 -6.13 -2.76 -4.62
N GLU A 70 -7.17 -2.01 -4.23
CA GLU A 70 -8.08 -1.39 -5.19
C GLU A 70 -7.36 -0.35 -6.06
N ALA A 71 -6.56 0.53 -5.45
CA ALA A 71 -5.80 1.53 -6.19
C ALA A 71 -4.85 0.89 -7.20
N PHE A 72 -4.13 -0.16 -6.79
CA PHE A 72 -3.27 -0.93 -7.68
C PHE A 72 -4.06 -1.56 -8.84
N ARG A 73 -5.17 -2.24 -8.56
CA ARG A 73 -6.00 -2.93 -9.57
C ARG A 73 -6.72 -2.00 -10.53
N SER A 74 -7.17 -0.84 -10.06
CA SER A 74 -7.87 0.14 -10.91
C SER A 74 -7.00 0.66 -12.06
N ILE A 75 -5.69 0.66 -11.86
CA ILE A 75 -4.69 1.16 -12.80
C ILE A 75 -4.12 0.04 -13.67
N SER A 76 -3.90 -1.12 -13.04
CA SER A 76 -3.31 -2.28 -13.68
C SER A 76 -4.34 -3.20 -14.37
N GLY A 77 -5.60 -2.73 -14.50
CA GLY A 77 -6.72 -3.41 -15.14
C GLY A 77 -7.07 -2.89 -16.54
N SER A 78 -6.08 -2.62 -17.39
CA SER A 78 -6.27 -2.11 -18.75
C SER A 78 -5.53 -2.95 -19.80
N SER A 79 -5.79 -2.72 -21.09
CA SER A 79 -5.12 -3.37 -22.24
C SER A 79 -3.62 -3.06 -22.37
N ALA A 80 -3.02 -2.38 -21.38
CA ALA A 80 -1.60 -2.08 -21.34
C ALA A 80 -0.78 -3.32 -20.95
N PRO A 81 0.51 -3.37 -21.35
CA PRO A 81 1.41 -4.43 -20.91
C PRO A 81 1.45 -4.58 -19.38
N ALA A 82 1.54 -5.82 -18.91
CA ALA A 82 1.51 -6.16 -17.49
C ALA A 82 2.61 -5.44 -16.70
N LEU A 83 3.81 -5.30 -17.25
CA LEU A 83 4.91 -4.59 -16.59
C LEU A 83 4.65 -3.08 -16.45
N GLU A 84 3.98 -2.45 -17.41
CA GLU A 84 3.54 -1.04 -17.25
C GLU A 84 2.55 -0.92 -16.10
N GLY A 85 1.58 -1.83 -16.03
CA GLY A 85 0.60 -1.88 -14.96
C GLY A 85 1.23 -2.08 -13.58
N ILE A 86 2.29 -2.91 -13.49
CA ILE A 86 3.05 -3.08 -12.25
C ILE A 86 3.77 -1.79 -11.88
N ILE A 87 4.55 -1.19 -12.79
CA ILE A 87 5.33 0.03 -12.51
C ILE A 87 4.39 1.15 -12.08
N HIS A 88 3.40 1.49 -12.91
CA HIS A 88 2.47 2.58 -12.63
C HIS A 88 1.64 2.31 -11.37
N GLY A 89 1.16 1.08 -11.18
CA GLY A 89 0.43 0.68 -9.98
C GLY A 89 1.24 0.89 -8.69
N ILE A 90 2.55 0.63 -8.69
CA ILE A 90 3.40 0.86 -7.52
C ILE A 90 3.55 2.36 -7.22
N PHE A 91 3.66 3.22 -8.23
CA PHE A 91 3.67 4.67 -8.01
C PHE A 91 2.35 5.16 -7.39
N VAL A 92 1.22 4.64 -7.87
CA VAL A 92 -0.11 4.98 -7.31
C VAL A 92 -0.25 4.49 -5.87
N VAL A 93 0.19 3.27 -5.56
CA VAL A 93 0.19 2.74 -4.19
C VAL A 93 1.07 3.60 -3.28
N ALA A 94 2.27 3.96 -3.71
CA ALA A 94 3.19 4.79 -2.94
C ALA A 94 2.63 6.19 -2.68
N ASP A 95 1.98 6.81 -3.68
CA ASP A 95 1.30 8.10 -3.52
C ASP A 95 0.12 8.02 -2.55
N LEU A 96 -0.70 6.96 -2.66
CA LEU A 96 -1.84 6.75 -1.76
C LEU A 96 -1.40 6.58 -0.30
N MET A 97 -0.26 5.94 -0.05
CA MET A 97 0.31 5.85 1.30
C MET A 97 0.76 7.21 1.87
N MET A 98 1.00 8.21 1.03
CA MET A 98 1.29 9.57 1.50
C MET A 98 0.01 10.38 1.77
N THR A 99 -1.00 10.20 0.94
CA THR A 99 -2.19 11.05 0.90
C THR A 99 -3.36 10.52 1.72
N ASP A 100 -3.43 9.20 1.96
CA ASP A 100 -4.51 8.54 2.69
C ASP A 100 -4.03 8.01 4.05
N GLN A 101 -4.58 8.59 5.13
CA GLN A 101 -4.18 8.23 6.49
C GLN A 101 -4.51 6.78 6.86
N ILE A 102 -5.58 6.20 6.30
CA ILE A 102 -6.02 4.84 6.62
C ILE A 102 -5.12 3.84 5.91
N ALA A 103 -4.77 4.07 4.64
CA ALA A 103 -3.79 3.28 3.91
C ALA A 103 -2.42 3.28 4.61
N ARG A 104 -1.95 4.47 5.03
CA ARG A 104 -0.70 4.64 5.76
C ARG A 104 -0.70 3.91 7.10
N SER A 105 -1.71 4.17 7.93
CA SER A 105 -1.80 3.59 9.28
C SER A 105 -2.04 2.08 9.21
N GLY A 106 -2.84 1.62 8.24
CA GLY A 106 -3.02 0.19 7.95
C GLY A 106 -1.70 -0.50 7.65
N THR A 107 -0.83 0.11 6.84
CA THR A 107 0.48 -0.47 6.51
C THR A 107 1.46 -0.45 7.68
N GLN A 108 1.43 0.60 8.51
CA GLN A 108 2.24 0.66 9.74
C GLN A 108 1.81 -0.41 10.75
N LEU A 109 0.50 -0.58 10.96
CA LEU A 109 -0.05 -1.63 11.83
C LEU A 109 0.22 -3.02 11.25
N LEU A 110 0.05 -3.21 9.93
CA LEU A 110 0.35 -4.45 9.23
C LEU A 110 1.78 -4.93 9.55
N ARG A 111 2.75 -4.03 9.50
CA ARG A 111 4.15 -4.30 9.83
C ARG A 111 4.34 -4.60 11.32
N ALA A 112 3.76 -3.78 12.20
CA ALA A 112 3.87 -3.95 13.64
C ALA A 112 3.25 -5.28 14.14
N PHE A 113 2.22 -5.76 13.45
CA PHE A 113 1.50 -6.98 13.80
C PHE A 113 1.85 -8.18 12.91
N GLY A 114 2.77 -8.04 11.95
CA GLY A 114 3.07 -9.07 10.94
C GLY A 114 3.41 -10.44 11.51
N GLU A 115 4.09 -10.49 12.66
CA GLU A 115 4.49 -11.73 13.34
C GLU A 115 3.40 -12.32 14.25
N PHE A 116 2.37 -11.56 14.57
CA PHE A 116 1.40 -11.88 15.64
C PHE A 116 -0.07 -11.85 15.17
N ASN A 117 -0.32 -11.56 13.89
CA ASN A 117 -1.67 -11.38 13.36
C ASN A 117 -1.83 -12.10 12.02
N ASP A 118 -2.73 -13.08 11.97
CA ASP A 118 -2.98 -13.89 10.77
C ASP A 118 -3.51 -13.05 9.59
N VAL A 119 -4.23 -11.94 9.85
CA VAL A 119 -4.67 -11.02 8.79
C VAL A 119 -3.46 -10.36 8.14
N ALA A 120 -2.45 -10.03 8.94
CA ALA A 120 -1.25 -9.40 8.41
C ALA A 120 -0.44 -10.35 7.53
N ALA A 121 -0.22 -11.59 8.00
CA ALA A 121 0.43 -12.63 7.20
C ALA A 121 -0.33 -12.90 5.88
N ARG A 122 -1.66 -13.11 5.94
CA ARG A 122 -2.48 -13.33 4.74
C ARG A 122 -2.47 -12.16 3.77
N THR A 123 -2.34 -10.93 4.27
CA THR A 123 -2.23 -9.74 3.43
C THR A 123 -0.94 -9.74 2.62
N TYR A 124 0.20 -10.04 3.26
CA TYR A 124 1.48 -10.16 2.56
C TYR A 124 1.47 -11.31 1.55
N ASP A 125 0.91 -12.46 1.92
CA ASP A 125 0.74 -13.60 1.00
C ASP A 125 -0.12 -13.21 -0.22
N GLY A 126 -1.21 -12.44 0.00
CA GLY A 126 -2.06 -11.95 -1.07
C GLY A 126 -1.33 -11.01 -2.04
N TRP A 127 -0.55 -10.06 -1.51
CA TRP A 127 0.22 -9.11 -2.33
C TRP A 127 1.32 -9.81 -3.13
N THR A 128 2.03 -10.75 -2.53
CA THR A 128 3.08 -11.52 -3.22
C THR A 128 2.49 -12.44 -4.29
N ALA A 129 1.34 -13.06 -4.03
CA ALA A 129 0.62 -13.86 -5.04
C ALA A 129 0.12 -13.00 -6.21
N GLU A 130 -0.49 -11.84 -5.94
CA GLU A 130 -0.96 -10.92 -6.99
C GLU A 130 0.20 -10.40 -7.85
N MET A 131 1.33 -10.04 -7.22
CA MET A 131 2.52 -9.60 -7.95
C MET A 131 3.17 -10.73 -8.78
N THR A 132 3.20 -11.95 -8.24
CA THR A 132 3.72 -13.13 -8.95
C THR A 132 2.91 -13.40 -10.22
N GLU A 133 1.59 -13.32 -10.15
CA GLU A 133 0.72 -13.54 -11.31
C GLU A 133 0.94 -12.48 -12.40
N ARG A 134 1.04 -11.21 -12.02
CA ARG A 134 1.32 -10.14 -13.00
C ARG A 134 2.71 -10.24 -13.60
N THR A 135 3.68 -10.68 -12.81
CA THR A 135 5.04 -10.91 -13.31
C THR A 135 5.05 -12.03 -14.35
N ARG A 136 4.28 -13.11 -14.13
CA ARG A 136 4.11 -14.17 -15.12
C ARG A 136 3.51 -13.64 -16.41
N GLN A 137 2.47 -12.80 -16.33
CA GLN A 137 1.88 -12.16 -17.51
C GLN A 137 2.91 -11.31 -18.28
N ALA A 138 3.74 -10.53 -17.58
CA ALA A 138 4.80 -9.75 -18.20
C ALA A 138 5.91 -10.61 -18.84
N MET A 139 6.14 -11.83 -18.33
CA MET A 139 7.03 -12.81 -18.96
C MET A 139 6.40 -13.39 -20.22
N ASP A 140 5.11 -13.72 -20.18
CA ASP A 140 4.36 -14.24 -21.34
C ASP A 140 4.27 -13.19 -22.48
N GLU A 141 4.25 -11.90 -22.13
CA GLU A 141 4.32 -10.76 -23.06
C GLU A 141 5.73 -10.52 -23.63
N GLY A 142 6.78 -11.12 -23.05
CA GLY A 142 8.18 -10.95 -23.47
C GLY A 142 8.89 -9.72 -22.90
N ASP A 143 8.22 -8.97 -22.01
CA ASP A 143 8.78 -7.77 -21.38
C ASP A 143 9.70 -8.10 -20.20
N VAL A 144 9.41 -9.18 -19.48
CA VAL A 144 10.26 -9.71 -18.41
C VAL A 144 11.00 -10.95 -18.92
N ARG A 145 12.27 -11.09 -18.52
CA ARG A 145 13.12 -12.24 -18.84
C ARG A 145 12.49 -13.56 -18.41
N GLY A 146 12.23 -14.44 -19.38
CA GLY A 146 11.54 -15.71 -19.16
C GLY A 146 12.36 -16.77 -18.43
N GLU A 147 13.68 -16.59 -18.29
CA GLU A 147 14.55 -17.49 -17.53
C GLU A 147 14.50 -17.27 -16.00
N LEU A 148 13.87 -16.18 -15.54
CA LEU A 148 13.75 -15.86 -14.12
C LEU A 148 12.55 -16.58 -13.50
N ASP A 149 12.60 -16.79 -12.18
CA ASP A 149 11.45 -17.27 -11.42
C ASP A 149 10.47 -16.12 -11.17
N ALA A 150 9.24 -16.24 -11.68
CA ALA A 150 8.19 -15.22 -11.54
C ALA A 150 7.86 -14.87 -10.09
N ARG A 151 7.91 -15.86 -9.19
CA ARG A 151 7.69 -15.65 -7.75
C ARG A 151 8.85 -14.89 -7.15
N ALA A 152 10.09 -15.25 -7.47
CA ALA A 152 11.26 -14.55 -6.95
C ALA A 152 11.28 -13.08 -7.41
N VAL A 153 10.93 -12.80 -8.66
CA VAL A 153 10.80 -11.43 -9.18
C VAL A 153 9.66 -10.69 -8.47
N GLY A 154 8.48 -11.31 -8.34
CA GLY A 154 7.33 -10.71 -7.65
C GLY A 154 7.61 -10.38 -6.18
N GLU A 155 8.23 -11.30 -5.43
CA GLU A 155 8.65 -11.10 -4.05
C GLU A 155 9.71 -9.98 -3.95
N THR A 156 10.64 -9.91 -4.90
CA THR A 156 11.66 -8.84 -4.95
C THR A 156 11.03 -7.47 -5.17
N ILE A 157 10.03 -7.37 -6.05
CA ILE A 157 9.30 -6.12 -6.30
C ILE A 157 8.55 -5.68 -5.03
N VAL A 158 7.78 -6.58 -4.41
CA VAL A 158 7.04 -6.27 -3.17
C VAL A 158 7.99 -5.89 -2.03
N GLY A 159 9.07 -6.66 -1.84
CA GLY A 159 10.08 -6.37 -0.81
C GLY A 159 10.77 -5.03 -1.02
N SER A 160 11.11 -4.69 -2.27
CA SER A 160 11.72 -3.40 -2.62
C SER A 160 10.76 -2.23 -2.35
N MET A 161 9.46 -2.38 -2.66
CA MET A 161 8.43 -1.38 -2.36
C MET A 161 8.26 -1.17 -0.85
N LEU A 162 8.13 -2.24 -0.08
CA LEU A 162 8.01 -2.17 1.38
C LEU A 162 9.28 -1.57 2.02
N GLY A 163 10.46 -1.93 1.52
CA GLY A 163 11.74 -1.39 1.99
C GLY A 163 11.91 0.10 1.68
N THR A 164 11.50 0.54 0.49
CA THR A 164 11.56 1.96 0.11
C THR A 164 10.60 2.82 0.91
N GLU A 165 9.38 2.34 1.16
CA GLU A 165 8.43 3.00 2.05
C GLU A 165 8.95 3.07 3.49
N LEU A 166 9.48 1.96 4.02
CA LEU A 166 10.04 1.91 5.37
C LEU A 166 11.12 2.98 5.55
N LEU A 167 12.08 3.01 4.61
CA LEU A 167 13.18 3.96 4.68
C LEU A 167 12.70 5.40 4.50
N ALA A 168 11.73 5.66 3.61
CA ALA A 168 11.15 7.00 3.48
C ALA A 168 10.48 7.44 4.78
N SER A 169 9.62 6.60 5.35
CA SER A 169 8.93 6.88 6.62
C SER A 169 9.93 7.14 7.75
N ALA A 170 10.98 6.32 7.86
CA ALA A 170 11.96 6.41 8.95
C ALA A 170 12.96 7.57 8.80
N THR A 171 13.29 7.99 7.57
CA THR A 171 14.39 8.95 7.34
C THR A 171 13.95 10.32 6.84
N THR A 172 12.77 10.43 6.24
CA THR A 172 12.28 11.67 5.62
C THR A 172 10.80 11.94 5.93
N ALA A 173 10.21 11.20 6.87
CA ALA A 173 8.76 11.22 7.13
C ALA A 173 7.91 10.97 5.87
N GLY A 174 8.45 10.20 4.91
CA GLY A 174 7.77 9.84 3.66
C GLY A 174 7.98 10.83 2.50
N ALA A 175 8.68 11.96 2.71
CA ALA A 175 8.79 13.04 1.73
C ALA A 175 9.49 12.63 0.41
N ASP A 176 10.34 11.59 0.44
CA ASP A 176 11.11 11.14 -0.73
C ASP A 176 10.70 9.74 -1.25
N VAL A 177 9.51 9.23 -0.89
CA VAL A 177 9.11 7.85 -1.20
C VAL A 177 9.00 7.59 -2.71
N LEU A 178 8.42 8.52 -3.49
CA LEU A 178 8.26 8.36 -4.94
C LEU A 178 9.62 8.37 -5.65
N GLN A 179 10.57 9.18 -5.18
CA GLN A 179 11.95 9.18 -5.69
C GLN A 179 12.70 7.89 -5.30
N ARG A 180 12.38 7.28 -4.15
CA ARG A 180 12.93 5.97 -3.77
C ARG A 180 12.36 4.84 -4.62
N VAL A 181 11.05 4.85 -4.91
CA VAL A 181 10.40 3.91 -5.83
C VAL A 181 11.04 3.99 -7.22
N ALA A 182 11.24 5.19 -7.76
CA ALA A 182 11.92 5.38 -9.04
C ALA A 182 13.34 4.78 -9.05
N ARG A 183 14.13 5.04 -7.98
CA ARG A 183 15.47 4.47 -7.83
C ARG A 183 15.47 2.94 -7.70
N ALA A 184 14.50 2.38 -6.99
CA ALA A 184 14.36 0.93 -6.90
C ALA A 184 14.11 0.32 -8.29
N TRP A 185 13.23 0.92 -9.09
CA TRP A 185 13.00 0.49 -10.46
C TRP A 185 14.23 0.65 -11.36
N GLN A 186 15.00 1.72 -11.23
CA GLN A 186 16.27 1.89 -11.97
C GLN A 186 17.27 0.75 -11.71
N VAL A 187 17.24 0.15 -10.51
CA VAL A 187 18.05 -1.03 -10.17
C VAL A 187 17.41 -2.32 -10.69
N LEU A 188 16.08 -2.44 -10.62
CA LEU A 188 15.36 -3.65 -11.01
C LEU A 188 15.25 -3.83 -12.53
N LEU A 189 14.98 -2.78 -13.32
CA LEU A 189 14.75 -2.89 -14.76
C LEU A 189 15.92 -3.57 -15.50
N PRO A 190 17.20 -3.19 -15.27
CA PRO A 190 18.34 -3.87 -15.90
C PRO A 190 18.49 -5.34 -15.51
N ALA A 191 17.92 -5.76 -14.38
CA ALA A 191 17.99 -7.14 -13.89
C ALA A 191 16.87 -8.02 -14.45
N ILE A 192 15.66 -7.47 -14.60
CA ILE A 192 14.45 -8.28 -14.89
C ILE A 192 13.90 -8.10 -16.30
N VAL A 193 14.11 -6.95 -16.95
CA VAL A 193 13.52 -6.65 -18.27
C VAL A 193 14.31 -7.30 -19.39
N SER A 194 13.61 -7.78 -20.41
CA SER A 194 14.21 -8.32 -21.63
C SER A 194 15.07 -7.27 -22.33
N GLN A 195 16.10 -7.69 -23.07
CA GLN A 195 16.99 -6.74 -23.74
C GLN A 195 16.24 -5.89 -24.77
N GLU A 196 15.22 -6.46 -25.41
CA GLU A 196 14.42 -5.83 -26.45
C GLU A 196 13.50 -4.73 -25.89
N SER A 197 12.84 -4.98 -24.75
CA SER A 197 11.92 -4.01 -24.14
C SER A 197 12.61 -3.00 -23.21
N ARG A 198 13.91 -3.15 -22.93
CA ARG A 198 14.62 -2.36 -21.90
C ARG A 198 14.54 -0.85 -22.11
N ALA A 199 14.85 -0.36 -23.31
CA ALA A 199 14.87 1.07 -23.60
C ALA A 199 13.47 1.69 -23.42
N TYR A 200 12.43 0.96 -23.82
CA TYR A 200 11.04 1.37 -23.65
C TYR A 200 10.67 1.55 -22.18
N PHE A 201 10.98 0.58 -21.32
CA PHE A 201 10.65 0.65 -19.90
C PHE A 201 11.49 1.66 -19.12
N GLU A 202 12.74 1.92 -19.53
CA GLU A 202 13.55 3.00 -18.96
C GLU A 202 12.91 4.38 -19.25
N GLU A 203 12.44 4.61 -20.48
CA GLU A 203 11.69 5.83 -20.83
C GLU A 203 10.33 5.90 -20.13
N PHE A 204 9.61 4.79 -20.03
CA PHE A 204 8.33 4.72 -19.32
C PHE A 204 8.51 5.10 -17.84
N LEU A 205 9.50 4.52 -17.17
CA LEU A 205 9.83 4.85 -15.78
C LEU A 205 10.19 6.33 -15.62
N ALA A 206 10.95 6.91 -16.54
CA ALA A 206 11.29 8.32 -16.50
C ALA A 206 10.04 9.21 -16.58
N ARG A 207 9.08 8.87 -17.46
CA ARG A 207 7.80 9.58 -17.58
C ARG A 207 6.98 9.47 -16.29
N GLU A 208 6.88 8.27 -15.73
CA GLU A 208 6.16 8.04 -14.47
C GLU A 208 6.78 8.81 -13.31
N SER A 209 8.11 8.78 -13.16
CA SER A 209 8.81 9.55 -12.14
C SER A 209 8.58 11.06 -12.28
N MET A 210 8.45 11.59 -13.51
CA MET A 210 8.16 13.01 -13.74
C MET A 210 6.72 13.38 -13.37
N ARG A 211 5.74 12.52 -13.66
CA ARG A 211 4.33 12.73 -13.26
C ARG A 211 4.16 12.85 -11.75
N HIS A 212 4.99 12.11 -11.02
CA HIS A 212 4.98 12.01 -9.57
C HIS A 212 6.02 12.91 -8.88
N SER A 213 6.77 13.72 -9.64
CA SER A 213 7.68 14.71 -9.07
C SER A 213 6.89 15.96 -8.65
N PRO A 214 7.12 16.51 -7.45
CA PRO A 214 6.62 17.84 -7.13
C PRO A 214 7.17 18.83 -8.17
N ALA A 215 6.32 19.73 -8.67
CA ALA A 215 6.77 20.80 -9.56
C ALA A 215 8.00 21.49 -8.94
N PRO A 216 9.03 21.85 -9.73
CA PRO A 216 10.18 22.55 -9.19
C PRO A 216 9.68 23.80 -8.47
N LEU A 217 10.11 23.97 -7.22
CA LEU A 217 9.89 25.21 -6.48
C LEU A 217 10.45 26.34 -7.36
N ALA A 218 9.57 27.24 -7.81
CA ALA A 218 10.01 28.43 -8.52
C ALA A 218 10.93 29.21 -7.58
N GLU A 219 12.19 29.38 -7.99
CA GLU A 219 13.19 30.22 -7.34
C GLU A 219 12.77 31.70 -7.32
#